data_AF-A0A811QC68-F1
#
_entry.id   AF-A0A811QC68-F1
#
_cell.length_a   1.000
_cell.length_b   1.000
_cell.length_c   1.000
_cell.angle_alpha   90.00
_cell.angle_beta   90.00
_cell.angle_gamma   90.00
#
_symmetry.space_group_name_H-M   'P 1'
#
loop_
_entity.id
_entity.type
_entity.pdbx_description
1 polymer ?
#
loop_
_entity_poly.entity_id
_entity_poly.type
_entity_poly.pdbx_seq_one_letter_code
_entity_poly.pdbx_strand_id
1 'polypeptide(L)'
;MSATEQLAKKGEKFIDLPYVVKGMDVSFSGILSFIEAMTIEKLKNNEFTPADLCYSLQETVFAMLVEITERAMAHYDSKDVLIAGGVGCNERLQEMMRIMCSERGGRLFATDDRYCIDNGAMIAYTGLPAYAHGVTTPLVESTFTQRFRTDEVHAIWREKEMPVLNNIHSNAMAEVSKDEASMPTLIDGYILEGKELEF
;
A
#
# COMPACT_ATOMS: atom_id res chain seq x y z
N MET A 1 6.08 -9.53 -11.99
CA MET A 1 5.29 -9.26 -13.21
C MET A 1 4.28 -10.39 -13.44
N SER A 2 2.98 -10.06 -13.52
CA SER A 2 1.92 -11.08 -13.64
C SER A 2 1.79 -11.62 -15.08
N ALA A 3 1.15 -12.78 -15.25
CA ALA A 3 0.89 -13.34 -16.58
C ALA A 3 -0.03 -12.43 -17.43
N THR A 4 -1.01 -11.79 -16.78
CA THR A 4 -1.92 -10.83 -17.44
C THR A 4 -1.16 -9.59 -17.92
N GLU A 5 -0.19 -9.11 -17.15
CA GLU A 5 0.68 -7.98 -17.52
C GLU A 5 1.60 -8.30 -18.69
N GLN A 6 2.20 -9.49 -18.72
CA GLN A 6 3.01 -9.91 -19.87
C GLN A 6 2.19 -10.01 -21.15
N LEU A 7 0.93 -10.45 -21.06
CA LEU A 7 0.05 -10.58 -22.22
C LEU A 7 -0.51 -9.22 -22.66
N ALA A 8 -0.83 -8.33 -21.72
CA ALA A 8 -1.30 -6.97 -22.00
C ALA A 8 -0.30 -6.17 -22.85
N LYS A 9 1.02 -6.37 -22.66
CA LYS A 9 2.08 -5.74 -23.47
C LYS A 9 2.02 -6.08 -24.97
N LYS A 10 1.25 -7.11 -25.35
CA LYS A 10 1.05 -7.55 -26.74
C LYS A 10 -0.31 -7.14 -27.31
N GLY A 11 -1.16 -6.48 -26.51
CA GLY A 11 -2.44 -5.98 -26.96
C GLY A 11 -2.27 -4.72 -27.80
N GLU A 12 -3.03 -4.61 -28.87
CA GLU A 12 -3.00 -3.47 -29.80
C GLU A 12 -4.36 -2.77 -29.88
N LYS A 13 -5.43 -3.48 -29.51
CA LYS A 13 -6.81 -3.00 -29.62
C LYS A 13 -7.42 -2.80 -28.23
N PHE A 14 -7.98 -1.61 -28.01
CA PHE A 14 -8.82 -1.35 -26.85
C PHE A 14 -10.24 -1.87 -27.07
N ILE A 15 -10.80 -2.52 -26.06
CA ILE A 15 -12.14 -3.09 -26.00
C ILE A 15 -12.87 -2.39 -24.85
N ASP A 16 -14.04 -1.82 -25.14
CA ASP A 16 -14.85 -1.19 -24.11
C ASP A 16 -15.30 -2.22 -23.07
N LEU A 17 -14.90 -2.00 -21.82
CA LEU A 17 -15.29 -2.77 -20.66
C LEU A 17 -16.11 -1.89 -19.70
N PRO A 18 -16.95 -2.50 -18.83
CA PRO A 18 -17.71 -1.73 -17.85
C PRO A 18 -16.80 -0.92 -16.92
N TYR A 19 -16.98 0.40 -16.93
CA TYR A 19 -16.29 1.33 -16.04
C TYR A 19 -17.19 1.70 -14.88
N VAL A 20 -16.98 1.10 -13.69
CA VAL A 20 -17.92 1.19 -12.56
C VAL A 20 -17.28 1.85 -11.34
N VAL A 21 -17.28 3.18 -11.34
CA VAL A 21 -16.88 4.01 -10.20
C VAL A 21 -18.12 4.68 -9.59
N LYS A 22 -18.25 4.65 -8.26
CA LYS A 22 -19.33 5.30 -7.50
C LYS A 22 -18.73 6.12 -6.37
N GLY A 23 -18.59 7.42 -6.57
CA GLY A 23 -17.93 8.29 -5.59
C GLY A 23 -16.44 7.95 -5.48
N MET A 24 -16.01 7.43 -4.33
CA MET A 24 -14.63 6.96 -4.11
C MET A 24 -14.52 5.42 -4.15
N ASP A 25 -15.62 4.72 -4.44
CA ASP A 25 -15.66 3.26 -4.51
C ASP A 25 -15.62 2.74 -5.94
N VAL A 26 -15.03 1.56 -6.12
CA VAL A 26 -14.98 0.81 -7.39
C VAL A 26 -15.70 -0.53 -7.27
N SER A 27 -16.28 -1.00 -8.38
CA SER A 27 -16.90 -2.32 -8.44
C SER A 27 -16.34 -3.15 -9.60
N PHE A 28 -15.76 -4.31 -9.28
CA PHE A 28 -15.18 -5.22 -10.28
C PHE A 28 -16.07 -6.42 -10.61
N SER A 29 -17.13 -6.67 -9.83
CA SER A 29 -17.96 -7.88 -9.96
C SER A 29 -18.64 -8.01 -11.31
N GLY A 30 -19.02 -6.89 -11.93
CA GLY A 30 -19.63 -6.89 -13.27
C GLY A 30 -18.65 -7.12 -14.42
N ILE A 31 -17.36 -6.83 -14.21
CA ILE A 31 -16.35 -6.89 -15.28
C ILE A 31 -16.09 -8.35 -15.68
N LEU A 32 -15.94 -9.26 -14.71
CA LEU A 32 -15.69 -10.67 -15.01
C LEU A 32 -16.83 -11.29 -15.81
N SER A 33 -18.08 -11.14 -15.35
CA SER A 33 -19.24 -11.69 -16.05
C SER A 33 -19.43 -11.09 -17.45
N PHE A 34 -19.14 -9.80 -17.62
CA PHE A 34 -19.17 -9.16 -18.93
C PHE A 34 -18.12 -9.76 -19.87
N ILE A 35 -16.89 -9.93 -19.36
CA ILE A 35 -15.80 -10.54 -20.12
C ILE A 35 -16.18 -11.97 -20.51
N GLU A 36 -16.65 -12.79 -19.59
CA GLU A 36 -17.06 -14.17 -19.87
C GLU A 36 -18.13 -14.25 -20.97
N ALA A 37 -19.16 -13.42 -20.89
CA ALA A 37 -20.23 -13.37 -21.90
C ALA A 37 -19.71 -12.94 -23.28
N MET A 38 -18.84 -11.93 -23.32
CA MET A 38 -18.27 -11.39 -24.56
C MET A 38 -17.27 -12.36 -25.21
N THR A 39 -16.47 -13.05 -24.40
CA THR A 39 -15.31 -13.84 -24.84
C THR A 39 -15.73 -15.08 -25.64
N ILE A 40 -16.88 -15.69 -25.31
CA ILE A 40 -17.34 -16.94 -25.93
C ILE A 40 -17.59 -16.79 -27.44
N GLU A 41 -18.17 -15.68 -27.87
CA GLU A 41 -18.49 -15.44 -29.28
C GLU A 41 -17.37 -14.69 -30.00
N LYS A 42 -16.83 -13.64 -29.38
CA LYS A 42 -15.90 -12.72 -30.06
C LYS A 42 -14.49 -13.27 -30.26
N LEU A 43 -13.99 -14.11 -29.35
CA LEU A 43 -12.72 -14.82 -29.59
C LEU A 43 -12.85 -15.84 -30.72
N LYS A 44 -14.01 -16.52 -30.82
CA LYS A 44 -14.25 -17.49 -31.91
C LYS A 44 -14.29 -16.80 -33.28
N ASN A 45 -14.77 -15.57 -33.32
CA ASN A 45 -14.85 -14.74 -34.52
C ASN A 45 -13.55 -13.98 -34.84
N ASN A 46 -12.48 -14.14 -34.05
CA ASN A 46 -11.23 -13.38 -34.15
C ASN A 46 -11.43 -11.84 -34.13
N GLU A 47 -12.42 -11.34 -33.39
CA GLU A 47 -12.69 -9.90 -33.29
C GLU A 47 -11.66 -9.16 -32.42
N PHE A 48 -11.03 -9.87 -31.49
CA PHE A 48 -9.92 -9.42 -30.66
C PHE A 48 -9.13 -10.62 -30.13
N THR A 49 -7.93 -10.37 -29.61
CA THR A 49 -7.06 -11.40 -29.04
C THR A 49 -7.13 -11.42 -27.51
N PRO A 50 -6.72 -12.51 -26.84
CA PRO A 50 -6.54 -12.50 -25.39
C PRO A 50 -5.59 -11.40 -24.87
N ALA A 51 -4.65 -10.95 -25.71
CA ALA A 51 -3.76 -9.84 -25.38
C ALA A 51 -4.48 -8.50 -25.37
N ASP A 52 -5.34 -8.24 -26.37
CA ASP A 52 -6.21 -7.05 -26.41
C ASP A 52 -7.13 -6.99 -25.20
N LEU A 53 -7.64 -8.14 -24.77
CA LEU A 53 -8.48 -8.23 -23.56
C LEU A 53 -7.68 -7.91 -22.29
N CYS A 54 -6.48 -8.46 -22.13
CA CYS A 54 -5.63 -8.15 -20.98
C CYS A 54 -5.23 -6.67 -20.95
N TYR A 55 -4.89 -6.11 -22.11
CA TYR A 55 -4.61 -4.68 -22.27
C TYR A 55 -5.82 -3.84 -21.85
N SER A 56 -6.99 -4.09 -22.43
CA SER A 56 -8.21 -3.34 -22.15
C SER A 56 -8.66 -3.46 -20.68
N LEU A 57 -8.49 -4.64 -20.09
CA LEU A 57 -8.76 -4.87 -18.67
C LEU A 57 -7.86 -4.03 -17.78
N GLN A 58 -6.55 -4.00 -18.06
CA GLN A 58 -5.62 -3.17 -17.30
C GLN A 58 -5.95 -1.69 -17.44
N GLU A 59 -6.10 -1.18 -18.65
CA GLU A 59 -6.42 0.24 -18.86
C GLU A 59 -7.73 0.64 -18.16
N THR A 60 -8.77 -0.19 -18.25
CA THR A 60 -10.06 0.09 -17.62
C THR A 60 -9.94 0.08 -16.09
N VAL A 61 -9.41 -1.01 -15.51
CA VAL A 61 -9.34 -1.17 -14.05
C VAL A 61 -8.38 -0.16 -13.42
N PHE A 62 -7.22 0.07 -14.03
CA PHE A 62 -6.24 1.01 -13.49
C PHE A 62 -6.71 2.45 -13.64
N ALA A 63 -7.40 2.81 -14.72
CA ALA A 63 -8.04 4.12 -14.82
C ALA A 63 -9.08 4.33 -13.71
N MET A 64 -9.88 3.31 -13.38
CA MET A 64 -10.81 3.37 -12.23
C MET A 64 -10.09 3.62 -10.91
N LEU A 65 -8.97 2.93 -10.67
CA LEU A 65 -8.15 3.10 -9.46
C LEU A 65 -7.50 4.49 -9.39
N VAL A 66 -6.99 5.00 -10.52
CA VAL A 66 -6.42 6.35 -10.63
C VAL A 66 -7.49 7.40 -10.34
N GLU A 67 -8.69 7.27 -10.91
CA GLU A 67 -9.82 8.18 -10.68
C GLU A 67 -10.19 8.28 -9.20
N ILE A 68 -10.40 7.15 -8.51
CA ILE A 68 -10.75 7.19 -7.08
C ILE A 68 -9.62 7.71 -6.21
N THR A 69 -8.36 7.43 -6.58
CA THR A 69 -7.19 7.91 -5.86
C THR A 69 -7.05 9.42 -6.01
N GLU A 70 -7.22 9.95 -7.22
CA GLU A 70 -7.22 11.38 -7.46
C GLU A 70 -8.35 12.10 -6.69
N ARG A 71 -9.56 11.52 -6.67
CA ARG A 71 -10.67 12.05 -5.86
C ARG A 71 -10.33 12.11 -4.38
N ALA A 72 -9.72 11.05 -3.84
CA ALA A 72 -9.29 11.01 -2.45
C ALA A 72 -8.20 12.06 -2.17
N MET A 73 -7.19 12.19 -3.05
CA MET A 73 -6.14 13.20 -2.92
C MET A 73 -6.72 14.62 -2.85
N ALA A 74 -7.67 14.94 -3.73
CA ALA A 74 -8.34 16.23 -3.72
C ALA A 74 -9.15 16.47 -2.43
N HIS A 75 -9.71 15.42 -1.83
CA HIS A 75 -10.48 15.52 -0.60
C HIS A 75 -9.60 15.74 0.65
N TYR A 76 -8.41 15.15 0.68
CA TYR A 76 -7.49 15.21 1.82
C TYR A 76 -6.36 16.25 1.68
N ASP A 77 -6.36 17.04 0.60
CA ASP A 77 -5.28 17.98 0.24
C ASP A 77 -3.89 17.31 0.25
N SER A 78 -3.83 16.05 -0.23
CA SER A 78 -2.58 15.32 -0.39
C SER A 78 -2.01 15.52 -1.79
N LYS A 79 -0.69 15.63 -1.87
CA LYS A 79 0.05 15.70 -3.14
C LYS A 79 0.69 14.36 -3.49
N ASP A 80 1.07 13.59 -2.49
CA ASP A 80 1.82 12.36 -2.68
C ASP A 80 0.91 11.12 -2.55
N VAL A 81 1.21 10.09 -3.34
CA VAL A 81 0.56 8.77 -3.30
C VAL A 81 1.59 7.73 -2.96
N LEU A 82 1.25 6.84 -2.02
CA LEU A 82 1.96 5.59 -1.78
C LEU A 82 1.15 4.45 -2.36
N ILE A 83 1.77 3.64 -3.22
CA ILE A 83 1.18 2.39 -3.70
C ILE A 83 1.83 1.19 -3.00
N ALA A 84 0.98 0.29 -2.50
CA ALA A 84 1.36 -0.92 -1.78
C ALA A 84 0.44 -2.08 -2.19
N GLY A 85 0.77 -3.29 -1.75
CA GLY A 85 0.07 -4.52 -2.12
C GLY A 85 0.59 -5.12 -3.43
N GLY A 86 0.38 -6.42 -3.64
CA GLY A 86 0.96 -7.14 -4.77
C GLY A 86 0.54 -6.62 -6.16
N VAL A 87 -0.65 -6.02 -6.28
CA VAL A 87 -1.10 -5.35 -7.52
C VAL A 87 -0.34 -4.04 -7.75
N GLY A 88 0.13 -3.40 -6.69
CA GLY A 88 0.94 -2.19 -6.74
C GLY A 88 2.30 -2.37 -7.44
N CYS A 89 2.79 -3.60 -7.56
CA CYS A 89 3.99 -3.94 -8.34
C CYS A 89 3.77 -3.89 -9.86
N ASN A 90 2.53 -3.70 -10.34
CA ASN A 90 2.26 -3.62 -11.77
C ASN A 90 2.81 -2.33 -12.37
N GLU A 91 3.67 -2.46 -13.39
CA GLU A 91 4.40 -1.33 -13.98
C GLU A 91 3.45 -0.33 -14.63
N ARG A 92 2.38 -0.81 -15.27
CA ARG A 92 1.39 0.03 -15.95
C ARG A 92 0.55 0.84 -14.96
N LEU A 93 0.11 0.23 -13.85
CA LEU A 93 -0.57 0.95 -12.78
C LEU A 93 0.32 2.04 -12.17
N GLN A 94 1.60 1.71 -11.90
CA GLN A 94 2.56 2.70 -11.40
C GLN A 94 2.79 3.84 -12.39
N GLU A 95 2.87 3.55 -13.70
CA GLU A 95 2.99 4.56 -14.75
C GLU A 95 1.80 5.53 -14.73
N MET A 96 0.57 5.00 -14.75
CA MET A 96 -0.64 5.83 -14.76
C MET A 96 -0.77 6.69 -13.49
N MET A 97 -0.48 6.12 -12.33
CA MET A 97 -0.47 6.85 -11.06
C MET A 97 0.61 7.93 -11.02
N ARG A 98 1.80 7.67 -11.59
CA ARG A 98 2.91 8.63 -11.64
C ARG A 98 2.55 9.82 -12.51
N ILE A 99 1.92 9.60 -13.66
CA ILE A 99 1.41 10.67 -14.54
C ILE A 99 0.43 11.54 -13.75
N MET A 100 -0.61 10.94 -13.15
CA MET A 100 -1.61 11.67 -12.36
C MET A 100 -0.98 12.48 -11.21
N CYS A 101 -0.06 11.87 -10.43
CA CYS A 101 0.63 12.58 -9.36
C CYS A 101 1.45 13.78 -9.89
N SER A 102 2.15 13.59 -11.01
CA SER A 102 3.00 14.64 -11.59
C SER A 102 2.18 15.84 -12.08
N GLU A 103 1.01 15.61 -12.67
CA GLU A 103 0.09 16.66 -13.11
C GLU A 103 -0.45 17.49 -11.93
N ARG A 104 -0.46 16.91 -10.72
CA ARG A 104 -0.85 17.57 -9.47
C ARG A 104 0.32 18.17 -8.69
N GLY A 105 1.53 18.12 -9.24
CA GLY A 105 2.75 18.60 -8.58
C GLY A 105 3.17 17.76 -7.36
N GLY A 106 2.84 16.47 -7.38
CA GLY A 106 3.16 15.51 -6.33
C GLY A 106 3.96 14.31 -6.83
N ARG A 107 4.15 13.32 -5.97
CA ARG A 107 5.00 12.16 -6.25
C ARG A 107 4.28 10.84 -5.99
N LEU A 108 4.59 9.86 -6.83
CA LEU A 108 4.28 8.47 -6.55
C LEU A 108 5.46 7.81 -5.83
N PHE A 109 5.18 7.22 -4.67
CA PHE A 109 6.06 6.29 -3.99
C PHE A 109 5.58 4.87 -4.28
N ALA A 110 6.36 4.14 -5.06
CA ALA A 110 6.19 2.70 -5.21
C ALA A 110 7.08 2.01 -4.18
N THR A 111 6.49 1.14 -3.36
CA THR A 111 7.25 0.37 -2.38
C THR A 111 8.05 -0.72 -3.10
N ASP A 112 9.28 -1.01 -2.64
CA ASP A 112 10.08 -2.14 -3.15
C ASP A 112 9.24 -3.42 -3.17
N ASP A 113 9.34 -4.20 -4.25
CA ASP A 113 8.55 -5.42 -4.47
C ASP A 113 8.57 -6.38 -3.26
N ARG A 114 9.69 -6.43 -2.53
CA ARG A 114 9.87 -7.26 -1.33
C ARG A 114 8.98 -6.85 -0.17
N TYR A 115 8.59 -5.57 -0.10
CA TYR A 115 7.72 -5.02 0.93
C TYR A 115 6.29 -4.77 0.44
N CYS A 116 6.03 -4.83 -0.87
CA CYS A 116 4.68 -4.76 -1.45
C CYS A 116 3.83 -6.01 -1.19
N ILE A 117 4.48 -7.18 -1.04
CA ILE A 117 3.80 -8.45 -0.76
C ILE A 117 3.67 -8.70 0.74
N ASP A 118 2.70 -9.50 1.14
CA ASP A 118 2.48 -9.86 2.55
C ASP A 118 3.75 -10.49 3.14
N ASN A 119 4.33 -9.81 4.13
CA ASN A 119 5.58 -10.22 4.75
C ASN A 119 5.57 -9.97 6.27
N GLY A 120 6.35 -10.74 7.03
CA GLY A 120 6.44 -10.58 8.48
C GLY A 120 7.10 -9.26 8.92
N ALA A 121 7.92 -8.65 8.07
CA ALA A 121 8.62 -7.41 8.40
C ALA A 121 7.66 -6.22 8.53
N MET A 122 6.60 -6.13 7.71
CA MET A 122 5.59 -5.06 7.83
C MET A 122 4.82 -5.15 9.16
N ILE A 123 4.58 -6.38 9.65
CA ILE A 123 3.92 -6.63 10.93
C ILE A 123 4.86 -6.24 12.08
N ALA A 124 6.10 -6.70 12.05
CA ALA A 124 7.11 -6.36 13.04
C ALA A 124 7.36 -4.84 13.10
N TYR A 125 7.49 -4.20 11.93
CA TYR A 125 7.73 -2.77 11.80
C TYR A 125 6.54 -1.94 12.27
N THR A 126 5.30 -2.41 12.12
CA THR A 126 4.12 -1.68 12.65
C THR A 126 3.99 -1.87 14.16
N GLY A 127 4.32 -3.06 14.68
CA GLY A 127 4.27 -3.35 16.12
C GLY A 127 5.36 -2.64 16.93
N LEU A 128 6.57 -2.49 16.37
CA LEU A 128 7.70 -1.85 17.04
C LEU A 128 7.44 -0.39 17.50
N PRO A 129 6.95 0.54 16.66
CA PRO A 129 6.65 1.90 17.07
C PRO A 129 5.47 1.95 18.03
N ALA A 130 4.46 1.08 17.87
CA ALA A 130 3.37 0.97 18.84
C ALA A 130 3.90 0.58 20.23
N TYR A 131 4.76 -0.44 20.28
CA TYR A 131 5.43 -0.87 21.51
C TYR A 131 6.32 0.22 22.12
N ALA A 132 7.07 0.94 21.28
CA ALA A 132 7.90 2.07 21.73
C ALA A 132 7.07 3.21 22.34
N HIS A 133 5.79 3.34 21.96
CA HIS A 133 4.82 4.28 22.55
C HIS A 133 3.98 3.64 23.67
N GLY A 134 4.40 2.49 24.21
CA GLY A 134 3.79 1.85 25.37
C GLY A 134 2.58 0.96 25.06
N VAL A 135 2.27 0.69 23.79
CA VAL A 135 1.18 -0.23 23.42
C VAL A 135 1.64 -1.67 23.62
N THR A 136 0.94 -2.40 24.48
CA THR A 136 1.16 -3.84 24.71
C THR A 136 -0.17 -4.57 24.71
N THR A 137 -0.19 -5.79 24.16
CA THR A 137 -1.37 -6.65 24.18
C THR A 137 -1.11 -7.87 25.07
N PRO A 138 -1.85 -8.04 26.19
CA PRO A 138 -1.79 -9.26 27.00
C PRO A 138 -2.10 -10.50 26.15
N LEU A 139 -1.44 -11.62 26.44
CA LEU A 139 -1.63 -12.86 25.65
C LEU A 139 -3.10 -13.32 25.57
N VAL A 140 -3.87 -13.12 26.65
CA VAL A 140 -5.30 -13.46 26.71
C VAL A 140 -6.16 -12.57 25.81
N GLU A 141 -5.66 -11.40 25.41
CA GLU A 141 -6.30 -10.44 24.49
C GLU A 141 -5.74 -10.54 23.07
N SER A 142 -4.65 -11.29 22.84
CA SER A 142 -4.05 -11.55 21.52
C SER A 142 -4.89 -12.52 20.68
N THR A 143 -6.16 -12.18 20.47
CA THR A 143 -7.12 -12.91 19.64
C THR A 143 -7.10 -12.41 18.19
N PHE A 144 -7.97 -12.95 17.35
CA PHE A 144 -8.10 -12.56 15.95
C PHE A 144 -9.41 -11.80 15.68
N THR A 145 -9.32 -10.79 14.82
CA THR A 145 -10.48 -10.07 14.28
C THR A 145 -10.46 -10.19 12.76
N GLN A 146 -11.38 -10.98 12.18
CA GLN A 146 -11.40 -11.22 10.74
C GLN A 146 -11.77 -9.98 9.91
N ARG A 147 -12.53 -9.06 10.49
CA ARG A 147 -13.01 -7.83 9.84
C ARG A 147 -12.42 -6.59 10.51
N PHE A 148 -11.12 -6.65 10.79
CA PHE A 148 -10.44 -5.57 11.50
C PHE A 148 -10.40 -4.31 10.62
N ARG A 149 -11.07 -3.24 11.07
CA ARG A 149 -11.13 -2.00 10.29
C ARG A 149 -9.91 -1.13 10.56
N THR A 150 -9.51 -0.37 9.55
CA THR A 150 -8.37 0.55 9.65
C THR A 150 -8.60 1.70 10.64
N ASP A 151 -9.85 2.10 10.87
CA ASP A 151 -10.22 3.16 11.82
C ASP A 151 -10.45 2.67 13.26
N GLU A 152 -10.34 1.36 13.52
CA GLU A 152 -10.35 0.81 14.88
C GLU A 152 -8.97 0.89 15.55
N VAL A 153 -7.90 1.16 14.79
CA VAL A 153 -6.54 1.25 15.30
C VAL A 153 -6.17 2.70 15.57
N HIS A 154 -5.89 3.02 16.83
CA HIS A 154 -5.29 4.30 17.20
C HIS A 154 -3.79 4.30 16.89
N ALA A 155 -3.38 5.01 15.85
CA ALA A 155 -1.99 5.11 15.41
C ALA A 155 -1.18 6.06 16.32
N ILE A 156 -0.98 5.69 17.58
CA ILE A 156 -0.32 6.53 18.62
C ILE A 156 1.05 7.06 18.20
N TRP A 157 1.78 6.33 17.35
CA TRP A 157 3.10 6.71 16.82
C TRP A 157 3.05 7.88 15.82
N ARG A 158 1.86 8.39 15.46
CA ARG A 158 1.67 9.59 14.66
C ARG A 158 1.44 10.84 15.51
N GLU A 159 1.25 10.69 16.82
CA GLU A 159 1.07 11.83 17.72
C GLU A 159 2.39 12.60 17.87
N LYS A 160 2.30 13.92 17.96
CA LYS A 160 3.48 14.80 18.07
C LYS A 160 4.04 14.87 19.49
N GLU A 161 3.27 14.42 20.48
CA GLU A 161 3.65 14.45 21.89
C GLU A 161 3.98 13.02 22.34
N MET A 162 5.21 12.79 22.78
CA MET A 162 5.60 11.53 23.40
C MET A 162 4.93 11.44 24.78
N PRO A 163 4.17 10.37 25.08
CA PRO A 163 3.73 10.14 26.44
C PRO A 163 4.96 9.95 27.33
N VAL A 164 5.08 10.81 28.35
CA VAL A 164 6.12 10.68 29.37
C VAL A 164 5.95 9.32 30.03
N LEU A 165 6.86 8.38 29.73
CA LEU A 165 6.94 7.13 30.46
C LEU A 165 7.34 7.47 31.89
N ASN A 166 6.36 7.55 32.79
CA ASN A 166 6.63 7.52 34.22
C ASN A 166 7.31 6.19 34.53
N ASN A 167 8.57 6.27 34.96
CA ASN A 167 9.35 5.15 35.47
C ASN A 167 8.56 4.41 36.56
N ILE A 168 7.88 3.33 36.19
CA ILE A 168 7.37 2.35 37.15
C ILE A 168 8.21 1.10 36.95
N HIS A 169 9.35 1.09 37.65
CA HIS A 169 10.02 -0.05 38.30
C HIS A 169 11.51 0.25 38.52
N SER A 170 11.79 1.19 39.41
CA SER A 170 13.03 1.19 40.18
C SER A 170 12.98 0.02 41.18
N ASN A 171 13.33 -1.19 40.74
CA ASN A 171 13.91 -2.27 41.58
C ASN A 171 14.00 -3.58 40.78
N ALA A 172 14.95 -3.65 39.86
CA ALA A 172 15.63 -4.89 39.51
C ALA A 172 16.82 -4.53 38.60
N MET A 173 18.00 -4.37 39.19
CA MET A 173 19.29 -4.83 38.66
C MET A 173 20.35 -4.42 39.68
N ALA A 174 20.76 -5.41 40.47
CA ALA A 174 21.91 -5.33 41.34
C ALA A 174 23.18 -5.13 40.50
N GLU A 175 24.06 -4.28 41.02
CA GLU A 175 25.50 -4.18 40.81
C GLU A 175 26.09 -4.87 39.57
N VAL A 176 26.44 -4.06 38.56
CA VAL A 176 27.58 -4.35 37.67
C VAL A 176 28.46 -3.10 37.62
N SER A 177 29.75 -3.38 37.76
CA SER A 177 30.88 -2.48 38.00
C SER A 177 31.01 -1.32 37.01
N LYS A 178 31.50 -0.20 37.55
CA LYS A 178 32.03 0.96 36.82
C LYS A 178 33.15 0.51 35.88
N ASP A 179 32.94 0.67 34.59
CA ASP A 179 33.99 1.04 33.64
C ASP A 179 33.40 2.01 32.61
N GLU A 180 34.09 3.13 32.42
CA GLU A 180 33.71 4.27 31.60
C GLU A 180 33.73 3.91 30.11
N ALA A 181 32.59 4.01 29.44
CA ALA A 181 32.53 4.21 27.99
C ALA A 181 31.22 4.93 27.61
N SER A 182 31.39 6.07 26.93
CA SER A 182 30.40 7.01 26.41
C SER A 182 29.02 6.42 26.08
N MET A 183 27.98 6.93 26.77
CA MET A 183 26.58 6.79 26.35
C MET A 183 26.39 7.45 24.98
N PRO A 184 25.73 6.81 23.98
CA PRO A 184 25.29 7.50 22.79
C PRO A 184 24.06 8.35 23.13
N THR A 185 24.19 9.66 22.93
CA THR A 185 23.07 10.60 22.89
C THR A 185 22.09 10.16 21.80
N LEU A 186 20.84 9.91 22.16
CA LEU A 186 19.76 9.68 21.18
C LEU A 186 19.58 10.97 20.37
N ILE A 187 19.87 10.85 19.08
CA ILE A 187 20.01 11.93 18.12
C ILE A 187 18.62 12.46 17.76
N ASP A 188 18.43 13.76 17.93
CA ASP A 188 17.35 14.53 17.31
C ASP A 188 17.28 14.24 15.80
N GLY A 189 16.09 13.90 15.30
CA GLY A 189 15.80 13.94 13.87
C GLY A 189 16.07 12.65 13.10
N TYR A 190 15.04 11.82 12.98
CA TYR A 190 14.83 11.00 11.78
C TYR A 190 13.59 11.51 11.04
N ILE A 191 13.73 12.69 10.45
CA ILE A 191 13.18 12.89 9.11
C ILE A 191 14.13 12.08 8.22
N LEU A 192 13.67 10.93 7.73
CA LEU A 192 14.32 10.27 6.61
C LEU A 192 14.10 11.14 5.38
N GLU A 193 14.94 12.16 5.23
CA GLU A 193 15.23 12.70 3.90
C GLU A 193 15.77 11.55 3.06
N GLY A 194 15.19 11.39 1.88
CA GLY A 194 15.38 10.22 1.02
C GLY A 194 16.84 9.85 0.84
N LYS A 195 17.21 8.69 1.39
CA LYS A 195 18.24 7.82 0.85
C LYS A 195 17.72 6.40 0.88
N GLU A 196 17.82 5.75 -0.27
CA GLU A 196 17.51 4.35 -0.52
C GLU A 196 18.02 3.48 0.63
N LEU A 197 17.11 2.75 1.27
CA LEU A 197 17.46 1.64 2.14
C LEU A 197 17.67 0.43 1.22
N GLU A 198 18.90 0.24 0.78
CA GLU A 198 19.37 -1.07 0.30
C GLU A 198 19.43 -2.02 1.52
N PHE A 199 18.58 -3.04 1.50
CA PHE A 199 18.83 -4.33 2.13
C PHE A 199 19.07 -5.36 1.03
#